data_AF-A0A1Z4KNZ5-F1
#
_entry.id   AF-A0A1Z4KNZ5-F1
#
_cell.length_a   1.000
_cell.length_b   1.000
_cell.length_c   1.000
_cell.angle_alpha   90.00
_cell.angle_beta   90.00
_cell.angle_gamma   90.00
#
_symmetry.space_group_name_H-M   'P 1'
#
loop_
_entity.id
_entity.type
_entity.pdbx_description
1 polymer ?
#
loop_
_entity_poly.entity_id
_entity_poly.type
_entity_poly.pdbx_seq_one_letter_code
_entity_poly.pdbx_strand_id
1 'polypeptide(L)'
;MKTDSIFYELIETIIFYKFPQKSRQEIAEMFGLSELKQTRVYQEIKEEALLEAVPRLLALGLTLKQVAEALDLSFEQVQQAQTQPTQESREE
;
A
#
# COMPACT_ATOMS: atom_id res chain seq x y z
N MET A 1 -2.73 -16.59 8.99
CA MET A 1 -1.61 -17.15 9.79
C MET A 1 -0.61 -16.01 9.99
N LYS A 2 -0.18 -15.66 11.21
CA LYS A 2 0.55 -14.40 11.52
C LYS A 2 2.04 -14.41 11.09
N THR A 3 2.35 -14.93 9.91
CA THR A 3 3.75 -15.11 9.50
C THR A 3 4.34 -13.83 8.92
N ASP A 4 3.51 -12.95 8.35
CA ASP A 4 3.98 -11.69 7.76
C ASP A 4 4.52 -10.72 8.82
N SER A 5 3.99 -10.77 10.06
CA SER A 5 4.39 -9.88 11.16
C SER A 5 5.84 -10.09 11.62
N ILE A 6 6.33 -11.34 11.63
CA ILE A 6 7.61 -11.67 12.28
C ILE A 6 8.80 -11.07 11.53
N PHE A 7 8.75 -11.07 10.19
CA PHE A 7 9.84 -10.52 9.38
C PHE A 7 9.91 -9.01 9.52
N TYR A 8 8.78 -8.31 9.44
CA TYR A 8 8.72 -6.86 9.64
C TYR A 8 9.18 -6.46 11.05
N GLU A 9 8.72 -7.17 12.08
CA GLU A 9 9.13 -6.95 13.48
C GLU A 9 10.64 -7.15 13.69
N LEU A 10 11.23 -8.18 13.05
CA LEU A 10 12.66 -8.45 13.14
C LEU A 10 13.47 -7.33 12.46
N ILE A 11 13.07 -6.89 11.26
CA ILE A 11 13.75 -5.81 10.55
C ILE A 11 13.61 -4.49 11.33
N GLU A 12 12.43 -4.17 11.85
CA GLU A 12 12.20 -2.99 12.68
C GLU A 12 13.09 -3.01 13.93
N THR A 13 13.16 -4.15 14.63
CA THR A 13 14.02 -4.35 15.80
C THR A 13 15.50 -4.15 15.47
N ILE A 14 15.98 -4.72 14.37
CA ILE A 14 17.37 -4.56 13.91
C ILE A 14 17.67 -3.09 13.60
N ILE A 15 16.77 -2.39 12.91
CA ILE A 15 16.95 -0.99 12.54
C ILE A 15 17.02 -0.10 13.78
N PHE A 16 16.08 -0.24 14.75
CA PHE A 16 16.10 0.54 15.98
C PHE A 16 17.34 0.26 16.84
N TYR A 17 17.79 -0.99 16.90
CA TYR A 17 18.98 -1.37 17.68
C TYR A 17 20.27 -0.88 17.02
N LYS A 18 20.41 -1.02 15.69
CA LYS A 18 21.63 -0.65 14.97
C LYS A 18 21.74 0.85 14.69
N PHE A 19 20.62 1.56 14.60
CA PHE A 19 20.58 2.98 14.24
C PHE A 19 19.72 3.81 15.20
N PRO A 20 20.03 3.82 16.52
CA PRO A 20 19.16 4.41 17.55
C PRO A 20 19.01 5.94 17.46
N GLN A 21 19.89 6.61 16.72
CA GLN A 21 19.91 8.08 16.59
C GLN A 21 19.54 8.55 15.17
N LYS A 22 19.26 7.64 14.24
CA LYS A 22 18.90 8.01 12.88
C LYS A 22 17.40 8.24 12.76
N SER A 23 17.03 9.29 12.05
CA SER A 23 15.66 9.53 11.64
C SER A 23 15.21 8.49 10.60
N ARG A 24 13.89 8.31 10.47
CA ARG A 24 13.31 7.46 9.42
C ARG A 24 13.77 7.86 8.02
N GLN A 25 13.98 9.16 7.77
CA GLN A 25 14.42 9.65 6.48
C GLN A 25 15.87 9.24 6.17
N GLU A 26 16.79 9.39 7.13
CA GLU A 26 18.18 8.93 6.96
C GLU A 26 18.27 7.41 6.73
N ILE A 27 17.43 6.64 7.42
CA ILE A 27 17.33 5.19 7.21
C ILE A 27 16.81 4.89 5.80
N ALA A 28 15.76 5.60 5.36
CA ALA A 28 15.21 5.42 4.02
C ALA A 28 16.23 5.75 2.91
N GLU A 29 17.02 6.80 3.09
CA GLU A 29 18.11 7.16 2.18
C GLU A 29 19.23 6.09 2.17
N MET A 30 19.65 5.58 3.33
CA MET A 30 20.67 4.53 3.42
C MET A 30 20.28 3.22 2.73
N PHE A 31 19.01 2.85 2.77
CA PHE A 31 18.50 1.61 2.17
C PHE A 31 17.94 1.80 0.76
N GLY A 32 18.05 2.99 0.18
CA GLY A 32 17.51 3.29 -1.14
C GLY A 32 15.99 3.10 -1.23
N LEU A 33 15.26 3.33 -0.12
CA LEU A 33 13.80 3.14 -0.08
C LEU A 33 13.07 4.21 -0.90
N SER A 34 13.72 5.34 -1.18
CA SER A 34 13.21 6.37 -2.08
C SER A 34 13.17 5.85 -3.53
N GLU A 35 14.17 5.08 -3.93
CA GLU A 35 14.30 4.43 -5.23
C GLU A 35 13.31 3.28 -5.37
N LEU A 36 12.97 2.59 -4.27
CA LEU A 36 11.91 1.58 -4.28
C LEU A 36 10.58 2.16 -4.80
N LYS A 37 10.26 3.42 -4.48
CA LYS A 37 9.03 4.07 -4.97
C LYS A 37 8.98 4.22 -6.50
N GLN A 38 10.13 4.19 -7.15
CA GLN A 38 10.26 4.25 -8.60
C GLN A 38 10.21 2.87 -9.24
N THR A 39 10.31 1.80 -8.45
CA THR A 39 10.22 0.43 -8.98
C THR A 39 8.80 0.13 -9.44
N ARG A 40 8.71 -0.67 -10.50
CA ARG A 40 7.43 -1.13 -11.05
C ARG A 40 6.60 -1.87 -9.99
N VAL A 41 7.24 -2.75 -9.22
CA VAL A 41 6.61 -3.54 -8.16
C VAL A 41 5.95 -2.65 -7.09
N TYR A 42 6.64 -1.60 -6.64
CA TYR A 42 6.05 -0.69 -5.65
C TYR A 42 4.84 0.07 -6.21
N GLN A 43 4.91 0.50 -7.48
CA GLN A 43 3.81 1.21 -8.13
C GLN A 43 2.58 0.31 -8.28
N GLU A 44 2.79 -0.96 -8.67
CA GLU A 44 1.73 -1.97 -8.79
C GLU A 44 1.07 -2.23 -7.44
N ILE A 45 1.85 -2.50 -6.38
CA ILE A 45 1.31 -2.70 -5.02
C ILE A 45 0.57 -1.46 -4.51
N LYS A 46 1.10 -0.26 -4.78
CA LYS A 46 0.43 0.99 -4.39
C LYS A 46 -0.91 1.14 -5.11
N GLU A 47 -0.96 0.85 -6.40
CA GLU A 47 -2.18 0.92 -7.20
C GLU A 47 -3.21 -0.11 -6.73
N GLU A 48 -2.80 -1.36 -6.51
CA GLU A 48 -3.66 -2.42 -5.95
C GLU A 48 -4.25 -2.01 -4.60
N ALA A 49 -3.45 -1.50 -3.67
CA ALA A 49 -3.92 -1.03 -2.37
C ALA A 49 -4.93 0.13 -2.46
N LEU A 50 -4.79 1.02 -3.45
CA LEU A 50 -5.76 2.08 -3.69
C LEU A 50 -7.07 1.51 -4.27
N LEU A 51 -6.99 0.53 -5.17
CA LEU A 51 -8.16 -0.13 -5.74
C LEU A 51 -8.94 -0.92 -4.68
N GLU A 52 -8.26 -1.57 -3.74
CA GLU A 52 -8.90 -2.27 -2.61
C GLU A 52 -9.66 -1.31 -1.67
N ALA A 53 -9.26 -0.05 -1.59
CA ALA A 53 -9.98 0.96 -0.82
C ALA A 53 -11.29 1.43 -1.48
N VAL A 54 -11.44 1.24 -2.80
CA VAL A 54 -12.59 1.73 -3.59
C VAL A 54 -13.93 1.20 -3.05
N PRO A 55 -14.16 -0.12 -2.87
CA PRO A 55 -15.46 -0.61 -2.40
C PRO A 55 -15.86 -0.03 -1.04
N ARG A 56 -14.89 0.15 -0.14
CA ARG A 56 -15.13 0.70 1.19
C ARG A 56 -15.51 2.18 1.14
N LEU A 57 -14.86 2.98 0.29
CA LEU A 57 -15.21 4.39 0.10
C LEU A 57 -16.60 4.54 -0.53
N LEU A 58 -16.94 3.69 -1.49
CA LEU A 58 -18.29 3.67 -2.07
C LEU A 58 -19.34 3.27 -1.02
N ALA A 59 -19.05 2.31 -0.15
CA ALA A 59 -19.94 1.93 0.96
C ALA A 59 -20.15 3.05 1.98
N LEU A 60 -19.20 3.98 2.11
CA LEU A 60 -19.32 5.19 2.92
C LEU A 60 -20.14 6.30 2.24
N GLY A 61 -20.68 6.04 1.04
CA GLY A 61 -21.55 6.96 0.30
C GLY A 61 -20.81 7.93 -0.62
N LEU A 62 -19.50 7.77 -0.84
CA LEU A 62 -18.79 8.54 -1.85
C LEU A 62 -19.22 8.10 -3.25
N THR A 63 -19.28 9.05 -4.18
CA THR A 63 -19.54 8.74 -5.59
C THR A 63 -18.27 8.24 -6.28
N LEU A 64 -18.41 7.47 -7.37
CA LEU A 64 -17.29 7.01 -8.19
C LEU A 64 -16.33 8.15 -8.59
N LYS A 65 -16.87 9.33 -8.91
CA LYS A 65 -16.08 10.51 -9.27
C LYS A 65 -15.26 11.05 -8.09
N GLN A 66 -15.87 11.13 -6.91
CA GLN A 66 -15.17 11.57 -5.71
C GLN A 66 -14.09 10.58 -5.29
N VAL A 67 -14.32 9.28 -5.47
CA VAL A 67 -13.30 8.25 -5.20
C VAL A 67 -12.14 8.35 -6.19
N ALA A 68 -12.44 8.50 -7.48
CA ALA A 68 -11.43 8.70 -8.53
C ALA A 68 -10.54 9.91 -8.24
N GLU A 69 -11.16 11.04 -7.88
CA GLU A 69 -10.44 12.27 -7.51
C GLU A 69 -9.65 12.10 -6.21
N ALA A 70 -10.23 11.50 -5.16
CA ALA A 70 -9.57 11.37 -3.87
C ALA A 70 -8.38 10.39 -3.88
N LEU A 71 -8.39 9.40 -4.77
CA LEU A 71 -7.34 8.38 -4.88
C LEU A 71 -6.40 8.60 -6.07
N ASP A 72 -6.57 9.69 -6.84
CA ASP A 72 -5.86 9.94 -8.10
C ASP A 72 -5.96 8.75 -9.08
N LEU A 73 -7.13 8.10 -9.12
CA LEU A 73 -7.44 6.97 -10.01
C LEU A 73 -8.27 7.44 -11.20
N SER A 74 -8.16 6.73 -12.32
CA SER A 74 -9.08 6.90 -13.45
C SER A 74 -10.48 6.36 -13.11
N PHE A 75 -11.49 6.91 -13.77
CA PHE A 75 -12.87 6.43 -13.61
C PHE A 75 -13.01 4.94 -13.96
N GLU A 76 -12.27 4.46 -14.97
CA GLU A 76 -12.26 3.06 -15.38
C GLU A 76 -11.70 2.14 -14.28
N GLN A 77 -10.60 2.54 -13.64
CA GLN A 77 -10.01 1.80 -12.52
C GLN A 77 -10.99 1.68 -11.34
N VAL A 78 -11.65 2.78 -10.97
CA VAL A 78 -12.64 2.79 -9.88
C VAL A 78 -13.86 1.94 -10.24
N GLN A 79 -14.31 1.98 -11.50
CA GLN A 79 -15.43 1.16 -11.97
C GLN A 79 -15.08 -0.34 -11.98
N GLN A 80 -13.88 -0.71 -12.39
CA GLN A 80 -13.41 -2.10 -12.34
C GLN A 80 -13.31 -2.61 -10.91
N ALA A 81 -12.74 -1.81 -10.00
CA ALA A 81 -12.62 -2.13 -8.57
C ALA A 81 -13.97 -2.26 -7.86
N GLN A 82 -15.04 -1.61 -8.35
CA GLN A 82 -16.40 -1.82 -7.86
C GLN A 82 -16.92 -3.24 -8.17
N THR A 83 -16.54 -3.79 -9.33
CA THR A 83 -17.03 -5.10 -9.81
C THR A 83 -16.18 -6.30 -9.37
N GLN A 84 -14.98 -6.05 -8.85
CA GLN A 84 -14.12 -7.11 -8.33
C GLN A 84 -14.41 -7.29 -6.83
N PRO A 85 -14.86 -8.49 -6.39
CA PRO A 85 -14.91 -8.78 -4.96
C PRO A 85 -13.49 -8.69 -4.40
N THR A 86 -13.35 -8.01 -3.26
CA THR A 86 -12.11 -7.87 -2.49
C THR A 86 -11.36 -9.20 -2.50
N GLN A 87 -10.11 -9.21 -3.01
CA GLN A 87 -9.30 -10.41 -3.19
C GLN A 87 -8.82 -10.96 -1.83
N GLU A 88 -9.71 -11.25 -0.89
CA GLU A 88 -9.42 -12.02 0.34
C GLU A 88 -9.43 -13.54 0.08
N SER A 89 -9.36 -14.01 -1.17
CA SER A 89 -9.46 -15.44 -1.53
C SER A 89 -8.40 -15.93 -2.52
N ARG A 90 -7.26 -15.25 -2.63
CA ARG A 90 -6.09 -15.73 -3.39
C ARG A 90 -4.83 -15.85 -2.53
N GLU A 91 -4.99 -16.45 -1.36
CA GLU A 91 -3.87 -17.01 -0.61
C GLU A 91 -4.32 -18.40 -0.11
N GLU A 92 -4.35 -19.37 -1.03
CA GLU A 92 -4.27 -20.81 -0.71
C GLU A 92 -2.84 -21.30 -0.93
#